data_AF-A0A0B1T912-F1
#
_entry.id   AF-A0A0B1T912-F1
#
_cell.length_a   1.000
_cell.length_b   1.000
_cell.length_c   1.000
_cell.angle_alpha   90.00
_cell.angle_beta   90.00
_cell.angle_gamma   90.00
#
_symmetry.space_group_name_H-M   'P 1'
#
loop_
_entity.id
_entity.type
_entity.pdbx_description
1 polymer ?
#
loop_
_entity_poly.entity_id
_entity_poly.type
_entity_poly.pdbx_seq_one_letter_code
_entity_poly.pdbx_strand_id
1 'polypeptide(L)'
;MPSDAKKARDAAKKAAAKQQKSNRGKKVEVKEDQVAQTNGETKASPTNGTAENNDQTDAILDAAALTLERIELENAKARSVAGALTSNPRGLDHKVESLTITFHGREIVVDTKLELNRGRRYGLIGLNGSGKSTIMHAIVNRELPIPEGVDMYLVSREMPASNMTALQAVVDVDTERKELEHLAEELAANDDDESQEKLMDIYDRLDEMDAALAEKRAAEILHGLGFTKTMQMKKCKDFSGGWRMRIALARALYLKPSLLLLDEPTNHLDLEACVWLEGELSKFLQDYVARFGHGSAKLARQAQSKEKTMAKMIAGGLTEKAVAETIKKFYFFDAGHIPPPVIMVQHVSFRYSENTPWIYRNIDFGIDLDTRVALVGPNGAGKSTLLKLLCSDVMPTDGLIRRHSHVKIGRYHQVFGIFSRDGAAHSLSPAIYICSNY
;
A
#
# COMPACT_ATOMS: atom_id res chain seq x y z
N MET A 1 -4.91 15.32 25.64
CA MET A 1 -6.04 15.14 26.60
C MET A 1 -6.59 13.74 26.37
N PRO A 2 -6.98 12.97 27.40
CA PRO A 2 -7.49 11.62 27.21
C PRO A 2 -8.72 11.67 26.29
N SER A 3 -8.80 10.80 25.28
CA SER A 3 -9.99 10.65 24.44
C SER A 3 -11.20 10.31 25.32
N ASP A 4 -12.39 10.73 24.90
CA ASP A 4 -13.62 10.48 25.69
C ASP A 4 -13.88 8.97 25.90
N ALA A 5 -13.40 8.12 25.00
CA ALA A 5 -13.37 6.66 25.14
C ALA A 5 -12.49 6.18 26.32
N LYS A 6 -11.31 6.79 26.53
CA LYS A 6 -10.43 6.45 27.67
C LYS A 6 -11.07 6.82 29.01
N LYS A 7 -11.76 7.96 29.07
CA LYS A 7 -12.50 8.35 30.29
C LYS A 7 -13.68 7.43 30.58
N ALA A 8 -14.42 7.00 29.55
CA ALA A 8 -15.51 6.04 29.70
C ALA A 8 -14.99 4.66 30.19
N ARG A 9 -13.87 4.17 29.64
CA ARG A 9 -13.24 2.91 30.04
C ARG A 9 -12.67 2.95 31.46
N ASP A 10 -12.01 4.04 31.85
CA ASP A 10 -11.51 4.23 33.22
C ASP A 10 -12.66 4.34 34.25
N ALA A 11 -13.81 4.89 33.83
CA ALA A 11 -15.02 4.92 34.65
C ALA A 11 -15.67 3.53 34.78
N ALA A 12 -15.71 2.75 33.71
CA ALA A 12 -16.20 1.36 33.70
C ALA A 12 -15.32 0.44 34.57
N LYS A 13 -13.98 0.50 34.45
CA LYS A 13 -13.04 -0.23 35.33
C LYS A 13 -13.25 0.11 36.81
N LYS A 14 -13.54 1.38 37.13
CA LYS A 14 -13.87 1.80 38.51
C LYS A 14 -15.25 1.30 39.00
N ALA A 15 -16.22 1.12 38.10
CA ALA A 15 -17.53 0.60 38.43
C ALA A 15 -17.49 -0.92 38.69
N ALA A 16 -16.83 -1.68 37.80
CA ALA A 16 -16.65 -3.13 37.94
C ALA A 16 -15.81 -3.49 39.19
N ALA A 17 -14.73 -2.74 39.47
CA ALA A 17 -13.92 -2.94 40.68
C ALA A 17 -14.67 -2.59 41.99
N LYS A 18 -15.74 -1.78 41.92
CA LYS A 18 -16.62 -1.50 43.05
C LYS A 18 -17.66 -2.61 43.25
N GLN A 19 -18.19 -3.20 42.18
CA GLN A 19 -19.12 -4.34 42.25
C GLN A 19 -18.46 -5.61 42.80
N GLN A 20 -17.20 -5.90 42.43
CA GLN A 20 -16.43 -7.00 43.03
C GLN A 20 -16.20 -6.84 44.54
N LYS A 21 -16.15 -5.60 45.05
CA LYS A 21 -16.04 -5.33 46.49
C LYS A 21 -17.38 -5.42 47.24
N SER A 22 -18.53 -5.26 46.56
CA SER A 22 -19.85 -5.42 47.18
C SER A 22 -20.35 -6.87 47.24
N ASN A 23 -19.92 -7.74 46.32
CA ASN A 23 -20.37 -9.15 46.28
C ASN A 23 -19.74 -10.07 47.34
N ARG A 24 -18.72 -9.61 48.09
CA ARG A 24 -18.08 -10.42 49.14
C ARG A 24 -18.87 -10.47 50.46
N GLY A 25 -20.07 -9.92 50.51
CA GLY A 25 -20.88 -9.94 51.72
C GLY A 25 -22.35 -9.60 51.49
N LYS A 26 -23.15 -10.53 50.98
CA LYS A 26 -24.58 -10.66 51.37
C LYS A 26 -25.18 -11.99 50.92
N LYS A 27 -25.83 -12.65 51.89
CA LYS A 27 -26.62 -13.88 51.77
C LYS A 27 -27.90 -13.65 50.97
N VAL A 28 -28.27 -14.70 50.27
CA VAL A 28 -29.49 -14.94 49.49
C VAL A 28 -30.77 -14.73 50.30
N GLU A 29 -31.75 -14.04 49.71
CA GLU A 29 -33.18 -14.27 49.93
C GLU A 29 -33.94 -13.98 48.63
N VAL A 30 -34.76 -14.95 48.21
CA VAL A 30 -35.56 -14.97 46.98
C VAL A 30 -36.95 -14.42 47.26
N LYS A 31 -37.46 -13.51 46.41
CA LYS A 31 -38.90 -13.31 46.19
C LYS A 31 -39.20 -12.94 44.74
N GLU A 32 -40.08 -13.73 44.15
CA GLU A 32 -40.83 -13.49 42.92
C GLU A 32 -41.84 -12.35 43.14
N ASP A 33 -42.05 -11.47 42.15
CA ASP A 33 -43.31 -11.42 41.39
C ASP A 33 -43.40 -10.26 40.38
N GLN A 34 -43.94 -10.63 39.22
CA GLN A 34 -44.93 -9.96 38.36
C GLN A 34 -44.60 -8.79 37.41
N VAL A 35 -45.09 -9.06 36.19
CA VAL A 35 -45.14 -8.30 34.94
C VAL A 35 -46.23 -7.24 34.99
N ALA A 36 -45.93 -6.03 34.48
CA ALA A 36 -46.95 -5.10 33.99
C ALA A 36 -46.42 -4.35 32.76
N GLN A 37 -47.17 -4.47 31.66
CA GLN A 37 -47.02 -3.72 30.42
C GLN A 37 -47.60 -2.31 30.57
N THR A 38 -46.98 -1.30 29.94
CA THR A 38 -47.68 -0.11 29.46
C THR A 38 -47.02 0.49 28.23
N ASN A 39 -47.88 0.85 27.27
CA ASN A 39 -47.64 1.47 25.96
C ASN A 39 -47.34 2.98 26.02
N GLY A 40 -46.81 3.50 24.90
CA GLY A 40 -46.90 4.91 24.48
C GLY A 40 -45.54 5.63 24.41
N GLU A 41 -45.20 6.49 23.45
CA GLU A 41 -45.89 7.03 22.29
C GLU A 41 -44.84 7.75 21.42
N THR A 42 -45.04 7.74 20.11
CA THR A 42 -44.32 8.52 19.09
C THR A 42 -44.44 10.03 19.28
N LYS A 43 -43.34 10.77 19.07
CA LYS A 43 -43.40 12.17 18.59
C LYS A 43 -42.27 12.47 17.60
N ALA A 44 -42.68 13.06 16.48
CA ALA A 44 -41.86 13.46 15.35
C ALA A 44 -41.51 14.96 15.38
N SER A 45 -40.36 15.27 14.74
CA SER A 45 -39.98 16.50 14.03
C SER A 45 -39.67 17.78 14.85
N PRO A 46 -38.83 18.73 14.35
CA PRO A 46 -38.59 19.03 12.93
C PRO A 46 -37.14 19.28 12.44
N THR A 47 -37.05 19.22 11.12
CA THR A 47 -35.98 19.53 10.17
C THR A 47 -35.73 21.02 9.96
N ASN A 48 -34.48 21.40 9.65
CA ASN A 48 -34.12 22.21 8.47
C ASN A 48 -32.60 22.45 8.34
N GLY A 49 -32.06 22.31 7.11
CA GLY A 49 -30.92 23.11 6.64
C GLY A 49 -29.72 22.39 6.02
N THR A 50 -29.77 22.23 4.69
CA THR A 50 -28.65 22.15 3.71
C THR A 50 -27.73 20.93 3.69
N ALA A 51 -28.09 19.93 2.86
CA ALA A 51 -27.19 18.88 2.37
C ALA A 51 -27.60 18.50 0.93
N GLU A 52 -27.02 19.13 -0.10
CA GLU A 52 -27.32 18.74 -1.51
C GLU A 52 -26.07 18.48 -2.36
N ASN A 53 -24.84 18.61 -1.83
CA ASN A 53 -23.62 18.41 -2.63
C ASN A 53 -22.79 17.15 -2.28
N ASN A 54 -23.16 16.36 -1.26
CA ASN A 54 -22.41 15.14 -0.89
C ASN A 54 -22.95 13.86 -1.55
N ASP A 55 -24.26 13.78 -1.81
CA ASP A 55 -24.91 12.54 -2.28
C ASP A 55 -24.47 12.09 -3.69
N GLN A 56 -24.21 13.03 -4.60
CA GLN A 56 -23.77 12.66 -5.96
C GLN A 56 -22.35 12.09 -5.98
N THR A 57 -21.45 12.60 -5.15
CA THR A 57 -20.06 12.10 -5.09
C THR A 57 -19.98 10.73 -4.44
N ASP A 58 -20.73 10.48 -3.37
CA ASP A 58 -20.71 9.20 -2.66
C ASP A 58 -21.35 8.09 -3.53
N ALA A 59 -22.44 8.40 -4.28
CA ALA A 59 -23.04 7.47 -5.23
C ALA A 59 -22.10 7.07 -6.40
N ILE A 60 -21.28 8.00 -6.89
CA ILE A 60 -20.30 7.72 -7.96
C ILE A 60 -19.15 6.86 -7.43
N LEU A 61 -18.70 7.11 -6.19
CA LEU A 61 -17.65 6.33 -5.54
C LEU A 61 -18.09 4.88 -5.27
N ASP A 62 -19.32 4.69 -4.81
CA ASP A 62 -19.91 3.36 -4.62
C ASP A 62 -20.06 2.62 -5.95
N ALA A 63 -20.48 3.31 -7.01
CA ALA A 63 -20.55 2.71 -8.35
C ALA A 63 -19.18 2.28 -8.90
N ALA A 64 -18.13 3.06 -8.65
CA ALA A 64 -16.76 2.71 -9.06
C ALA A 64 -16.22 1.51 -8.27
N ALA A 65 -16.46 1.45 -6.96
CA ALA A 65 -16.09 0.31 -6.11
C ALA A 65 -16.78 -0.98 -6.58
N LEU A 66 -18.09 -0.93 -6.83
CA LEU A 66 -18.86 -2.05 -7.35
C LEU A 66 -18.38 -2.51 -8.73
N THR A 67 -17.95 -1.58 -9.58
CA THR A 67 -17.39 -1.92 -10.90
C THR A 67 -16.06 -2.65 -10.77
N LEU A 68 -15.18 -2.20 -9.88
CA LEU A 68 -13.89 -2.84 -9.61
C LEU A 68 -14.05 -4.24 -9.01
N GLU A 69 -15.04 -4.43 -8.15
CA GLU A 69 -15.37 -5.74 -7.58
C GLU A 69 -15.88 -6.71 -8.66
N ARG A 70 -16.74 -6.24 -9.58
CA ARG A 70 -17.17 -7.05 -10.73
C ARG A 70 -16.01 -7.47 -11.62
N ILE A 71 -15.10 -6.55 -11.93
CA ILE A 71 -13.90 -6.84 -12.73
C ILE A 71 -13.04 -7.90 -12.05
N GLU A 72 -12.86 -7.83 -10.73
CA GLU A 72 -12.13 -8.85 -9.97
C GLU A 72 -12.80 -10.21 -10.04
N LEU A 73 -14.12 -10.26 -9.94
CA LEU A 73 -14.91 -11.49 -10.00
C LEU A 73 -14.84 -12.10 -11.41
N GLU A 74 -14.88 -11.29 -12.46
CA GLU A 74 -14.65 -11.74 -13.84
C GLU A 74 -13.23 -12.26 -14.04
N ASN A 75 -12.22 -11.55 -13.53
CA ASN A 75 -10.83 -11.97 -13.60
C ASN A 75 -10.59 -13.28 -12.83
N ALA A 76 -11.24 -13.49 -11.69
CA ALA A 76 -11.17 -14.75 -10.95
C ALA A 76 -11.80 -15.90 -11.75
N LYS A 77 -12.97 -15.68 -12.37
CA LYS A 77 -13.61 -16.68 -13.25
C LYS A 77 -12.78 -17.03 -14.48
N ALA A 78 -12.07 -16.05 -15.03
CA ALA A 78 -11.20 -16.24 -16.17
C ALA A 78 -9.87 -16.94 -15.82
N ARG A 79 -9.56 -17.10 -14.54
CA ARG A 79 -8.36 -17.74 -14.06
C ARG A 79 -8.61 -19.19 -13.71
N SER A 80 -7.70 -20.07 -14.11
CA SER A 80 -7.67 -21.45 -13.65
C SER A 80 -6.30 -21.73 -13.03
N VAL A 81 -6.32 -22.32 -11.84
CA VAL A 81 -5.13 -22.63 -11.06
C VAL A 81 -5.18 -24.10 -10.70
N ALA A 82 -4.08 -24.81 -10.96
CA ALA A 82 -3.86 -26.18 -10.54
C ALA A 82 -2.50 -26.26 -9.83
N GLY A 83 -2.41 -27.04 -8.75
CA GLY A 83 -1.17 -27.25 -8.01
C GLY A 83 -1.43 -28.05 -6.74
N ALA A 84 -0.40 -28.77 -6.28
CA ALA A 84 -0.49 -29.61 -5.09
C ALA A 84 0.38 -29.05 -3.97
N LEU A 85 -0.22 -28.80 -2.80
CA LEU A 85 0.53 -28.47 -1.59
C LEU A 85 1.25 -29.73 -1.08
N THR A 86 2.58 -29.73 -1.14
CA THR A 86 3.43 -30.87 -0.74
C THR A 86 4.11 -30.65 0.62
N SER A 87 4.07 -29.43 1.16
CA SER A 87 4.52 -29.11 2.51
C SER A 87 3.46 -29.41 3.56
N ASN A 88 3.88 -29.57 4.82
CA ASN A 88 2.96 -29.63 5.96
C ASN A 88 2.08 -28.35 6.01
N PRO A 89 0.74 -28.46 6.01
CA PRO A 89 -0.15 -27.29 6.08
C PRO A 89 0.02 -26.45 7.35
N ARG A 90 0.46 -27.06 8.47
CA ARG A 90 0.79 -26.35 9.71
C ARG A 90 2.26 -25.92 9.79
N GLY A 91 3.05 -26.23 8.76
CA GLY A 91 4.45 -25.84 8.66
C GLY A 91 4.59 -24.35 8.40
N LEU A 92 5.77 -23.81 8.73
CA LEU A 92 6.10 -22.41 8.48
C LEU A 92 6.45 -22.14 7.00
N ASP A 93 6.79 -23.19 6.25
CA ASP A 93 7.19 -23.11 4.85
C ASP A 93 6.14 -23.80 3.99
N HIS A 94 5.70 -23.13 2.93
CA HIS A 94 4.67 -23.63 2.02
C HIS A 94 5.28 -23.97 0.66
N LYS A 95 5.01 -25.18 0.18
CA LYS A 95 5.52 -25.70 -1.09
C LYS A 95 4.37 -26.18 -1.95
N VAL A 96 4.21 -25.56 -3.10
CA VAL A 96 3.24 -25.95 -4.12
C VAL A 96 4.02 -26.50 -5.30
N GLU A 97 3.79 -27.76 -5.64
CA GLU A 97 4.37 -28.43 -6.81
C GLU A 97 3.34 -28.54 -7.94
N SER A 98 3.84 -28.66 -9.17
CA SER A 98 3.05 -28.67 -10.40
C SER A 98 2.05 -27.52 -10.52
N LEU A 99 2.47 -26.33 -10.09
CA LEU A 99 1.68 -25.11 -10.21
C LEU A 99 1.53 -24.74 -11.67
N THR A 100 0.29 -24.74 -12.15
CA THR A 100 -0.12 -24.26 -13.47
C THR A 100 -1.18 -23.18 -13.28
N ILE A 101 -0.96 -22.01 -13.87
CA ILE A 101 -1.89 -20.88 -13.84
C ILE A 101 -2.20 -20.49 -15.27
N THR A 102 -3.48 -20.52 -15.63
CA THR A 102 -3.98 -20.02 -16.90
C THR A 102 -4.93 -18.86 -16.67
N PHE A 103 -4.97 -17.91 -17.60
CA PHE A 103 -5.81 -16.73 -17.54
C PHE A 103 -6.32 -16.37 -18.93
N HIS A 104 -7.65 -16.32 -19.09
CA HIS A 104 -8.30 -16.18 -20.40
C HIS A 104 -7.76 -17.17 -21.45
N GLY A 105 -7.53 -18.42 -21.04
CA GLY A 105 -7.00 -19.47 -21.91
C GLY A 105 -5.51 -19.36 -22.26
N ARG A 106 -4.79 -18.36 -21.74
CA ARG A 106 -3.34 -18.24 -21.89
C ARG A 106 -2.62 -18.82 -20.68
N GLU A 107 -1.64 -19.67 -20.93
CA GLU A 107 -0.74 -20.18 -19.90
C GLU A 107 0.19 -19.06 -19.42
N ILE A 108 0.12 -18.75 -18.12
CA ILE A 108 1.01 -17.79 -17.45
C ILE A 108 2.19 -18.54 -16.84
N VAL A 109 1.88 -19.62 -16.13
CA VAL A 109 2.84 -20.50 -15.46
C VAL A 109 2.41 -21.94 -15.73
N VAL A 110 3.35 -22.83 -16.04
CA VAL A 110 3.07 -24.25 -16.33
C VAL A 110 4.03 -25.11 -15.52
N ASP A 111 3.50 -26.15 -14.87
CA ASP A 111 4.24 -27.17 -14.11
C ASP A 111 5.42 -26.61 -13.29
N THR A 112 5.16 -25.55 -12.55
CA THR A 112 6.18 -24.79 -11.83
C THR A 112 6.14 -25.12 -10.35
N LYS A 113 7.30 -25.03 -9.70
CA LYS A 113 7.39 -25.18 -8.25
C LYS A 113 7.43 -23.82 -7.57
N LEU A 114 6.52 -23.60 -6.61
CA LEU A 114 6.49 -22.41 -5.77
C LEU A 114 6.84 -22.78 -4.32
N GLU A 115 7.92 -22.21 -3.78
CA GLU A 115 8.31 -22.35 -2.37
C GLU A 115 8.24 -21.00 -1.65
N LEU A 116 7.26 -20.83 -0.76
CA LEU A 116 7.07 -19.67 0.09
C LEU A 116 7.53 -20.00 1.52
N ASN A 117 8.78 -19.70 1.80
CA ASN A 117 9.35 -19.84 3.15
C ASN A 117 9.10 -18.57 3.98
N ARG A 118 8.70 -18.73 5.24
CA ARG A 118 8.43 -17.61 6.15
C ARG A 118 9.70 -16.79 6.43
N GLY A 119 9.54 -15.48 6.52
CA GLY A 119 10.67 -14.57 6.77
C GLY A 119 11.64 -14.48 5.59
N ARG A 120 11.21 -14.78 4.36
CA ARG A 120 11.96 -14.49 3.14
C ARG A 120 11.26 -13.42 2.31
N ARG A 121 12.05 -12.68 1.55
CA ARG A 121 11.58 -11.69 0.57
C ARG A 121 11.78 -12.24 -0.82
N TYR A 122 10.73 -12.20 -1.64
CA TYR A 122 10.74 -12.67 -3.01
C TYR A 122 10.44 -11.50 -3.93
N GLY A 123 11.20 -11.37 -5.02
CA GLY A 123 10.90 -10.44 -6.11
C GLY A 123 10.38 -11.22 -7.30
N LEU A 124 9.18 -10.89 -7.76
CA LEU A 124 8.63 -11.44 -9.01
C LEU A 124 8.98 -10.50 -10.16
N ILE A 125 9.90 -10.91 -11.02
CA ILE A 125 10.42 -10.09 -12.13
C ILE A 125 9.96 -10.71 -13.45
N GLY A 126 9.51 -9.87 -14.37
CA GLY A 126 9.04 -10.29 -15.68
C GLY A 126 8.56 -9.10 -16.50
N LEU A 127 8.32 -9.32 -17.79
CA LEU A 127 7.82 -8.29 -18.70
C LEU A 127 6.42 -7.80 -18.30
N ASN A 128 6.03 -6.62 -18.78
CA ASN A 128 4.65 -6.16 -18.61
C ASN A 128 3.70 -7.08 -19.39
N GLY A 129 2.58 -7.43 -18.75
CA GLY A 129 1.64 -8.39 -19.32
C GLY A 129 2.08 -9.86 -19.23
N SER A 130 3.17 -10.19 -18.52
CA SER A 130 3.58 -11.57 -18.28
C SER A 130 2.74 -12.30 -17.21
N GLY A 131 1.73 -11.65 -16.65
CA GLY A 131 0.84 -12.25 -15.64
C GLY A 131 1.31 -12.12 -14.18
N LYS A 132 2.25 -11.22 -13.87
CA LYS A 132 2.74 -10.98 -12.49
C LYS A 132 1.59 -10.71 -11.49
N SER A 133 0.75 -9.72 -11.80
CA SER A 133 -0.42 -9.38 -10.98
C SER A 133 -1.40 -10.55 -10.90
N THR A 134 -1.57 -11.30 -11.99
CA THR A 134 -2.43 -12.50 -12.02
C THR A 134 -1.97 -13.57 -11.04
N ILE A 135 -0.66 -13.81 -10.93
CA ILE A 135 -0.08 -14.72 -9.93
C ILE A 135 -0.33 -14.21 -8.52
N MET A 136 -0.13 -12.91 -8.26
CA MET A 136 -0.36 -12.32 -6.93
C MET A 136 -1.83 -12.44 -6.50
N HIS A 137 -2.76 -12.17 -7.41
CA HIS A 137 -4.18 -12.35 -7.14
C HIS A 137 -4.54 -13.82 -6.92
N ALA A 138 -3.92 -14.76 -7.62
CA ALA A 138 -4.17 -16.19 -7.42
C ALA A 138 -3.76 -16.64 -6.00
N ILE A 139 -2.69 -16.04 -5.46
CA ILE A 139 -2.24 -16.27 -4.08
C ILE A 139 -3.24 -15.71 -3.08
N VAL A 140 -3.61 -14.42 -3.17
CA VAL A 140 -4.50 -13.78 -2.19
C VAL A 140 -5.92 -14.32 -2.21
N ASN A 141 -6.44 -14.64 -3.39
CA ASN A 141 -7.77 -15.24 -3.52
C ASN A 141 -7.81 -16.70 -3.03
N ARG A 142 -6.69 -17.26 -2.54
CA ARG A 142 -6.55 -18.67 -2.13
C ARG A 142 -6.93 -19.66 -3.23
N GLU A 143 -6.71 -19.27 -4.49
CA GLU A 143 -6.87 -20.18 -5.63
C GLU A 143 -5.70 -21.19 -5.67
N LEU A 144 -4.55 -20.81 -5.11
CA LEU A 144 -3.47 -21.73 -4.75
C LEU A 144 -3.77 -22.37 -3.39
N PRO A 145 -3.31 -23.62 -3.14
CA PRO A 145 -3.53 -24.31 -1.87
C PRO A 145 -2.63 -23.73 -0.76
N ILE A 146 -2.94 -22.51 -0.30
CA ILE A 146 -2.29 -21.81 0.80
C ILE A 146 -3.03 -22.12 2.11
N PRO A 147 -2.36 -22.53 3.19
CA PRO A 147 -3.03 -22.87 4.45
C PRO A 147 -3.84 -21.72 5.05
N GLU A 148 -4.97 -22.04 5.70
CA GLU A 148 -5.92 -21.06 6.25
C GLU A 148 -5.30 -20.14 7.31
N GLY A 149 -4.36 -20.65 8.11
CA GLY A 149 -3.67 -19.87 9.14
C GLY A 149 -2.66 -18.83 8.63
N VAL A 150 -2.44 -18.74 7.31
CA VAL A 150 -1.59 -17.69 6.71
C VAL A 150 -2.46 -16.48 6.42
N ASP A 151 -2.27 -15.41 7.17
CA ASP A 151 -2.84 -14.11 6.88
C ASP A 151 -2.05 -13.42 5.75
N MET A 152 -2.78 -12.97 4.73
CA MET A 152 -2.22 -12.42 3.50
C MET A 152 -2.81 -11.04 3.25
N TYR A 153 -1.98 -10.13 2.72
CA TYR A 153 -2.45 -8.81 2.29
C TYR A 153 -1.81 -8.43 0.95
N LEU A 154 -2.62 -7.98 0.00
CA LEU A 154 -2.17 -7.49 -1.29
C LEU A 154 -2.38 -5.98 -1.40
N VAL A 155 -1.31 -5.25 -1.68
CA VAL A 155 -1.38 -3.84 -2.08
C VAL A 155 -1.38 -3.78 -3.60
N SER A 156 -2.58 -3.75 -4.18
CA SER A 156 -2.78 -3.60 -5.64
C SER A 156 -3.68 -2.42 -6.00
N ARG A 157 -4.37 -1.81 -5.03
CA ARG A 157 -5.36 -0.76 -5.24
C ARG A 157 -5.09 0.45 -4.37
N GLU A 158 -5.48 1.60 -4.90
CA GLU A 158 -5.49 2.84 -4.13
C GLU A 158 -6.52 2.75 -2.99
N MET A 159 -6.24 3.44 -1.87
CA MET A 159 -7.25 3.64 -0.84
C MET A 159 -8.48 4.35 -1.44
N PRO A 160 -9.73 3.92 -1.15
CA PRO A 160 -10.90 4.60 -1.65
C PRO A 160 -10.95 6.05 -1.15
N ALA A 161 -11.54 6.92 -1.96
CA ALA A 161 -11.84 8.27 -1.53
C ALA A 161 -12.93 8.20 -0.45
N SER A 162 -12.58 8.54 0.78
CA SER A 162 -13.51 8.50 1.92
C SER A 162 -13.38 9.74 2.79
N ASN A 163 -14.32 9.90 3.72
CA ASN A 163 -14.30 10.98 4.70
C ASN A 163 -13.33 10.73 5.88
N MET A 164 -12.69 9.55 5.93
CA MET A 164 -11.69 9.19 6.94
C MET A 164 -10.40 9.97 6.70
N THR A 165 -9.71 10.37 7.78
CA THR A 165 -8.37 10.93 7.66
C THR A 165 -7.36 9.86 7.21
N ALA A 166 -6.22 10.27 6.65
CA ALA A 166 -5.17 9.33 6.27
C ALA A 166 -4.70 8.49 7.48
N LEU A 167 -4.64 9.09 8.67
CA LEU A 167 -4.28 8.40 9.91
C LEU A 167 -5.35 7.36 10.30
N GLN A 168 -6.63 7.75 10.33
CA GLN A 168 -7.73 6.83 10.63
C GLN A 168 -7.80 5.68 9.65
N ALA A 169 -7.60 5.93 8.36
CA ALA A 169 -7.60 4.90 7.32
C ALA A 169 -6.54 3.81 7.53
N VAL A 170 -5.45 4.11 8.25
CA VAL A 170 -4.40 3.14 8.61
C VAL A 170 -4.73 2.42 9.92
N VAL A 171 -5.25 3.14 10.92
CA VAL A 171 -5.53 2.60 12.26
C VAL A 171 -6.80 1.73 12.30
N ASP A 172 -7.86 2.12 11.59
CA ASP A 172 -9.21 1.52 11.67
C ASP A 172 -9.33 0.14 11.01
N VAL A 173 -8.20 -0.54 10.83
CA VAL A 173 -8.04 -1.75 10.02
C VAL A 173 -7.79 -2.96 10.90
N ASP A 174 -7.44 -2.72 12.15
CA ASP A 174 -7.22 -3.76 13.13
C ASP A 174 -8.57 -4.42 13.49
N THR A 175 -8.92 -5.45 12.71
CA THR A 175 -10.16 -6.22 12.87
C THR A 175 -10.19 -6.91 14.21
N GLU A 176 -9.05 -7.41 14.71
CA GLU A 176 -8.93 -7.98 16.05
C GLU A 176 -9.30 -6.93 17.11
N ARG A 177 -8.80 -5.70 16.97
CA ARG A 177 -9.19 -4.61 17.88
C ARG A 177 -10.69 -4.32 17.83
N LYS A 178 -11.29 -4.25 16.64
CA LYS A 178 -12.73 -4.01 16.48
C LYS A 178 -13.58 -5.15 17.03
N GLU A 179 -13.16 -6.39 16.83
CA GLU A 179 -13.81 -7.58 17.38
C GLU A 179 -13.73 -7.59 18.90
N LEU A 180 -12.57 -7.28 19.48
CA LEU A 180 -12.39 -7.16 20.92
C LEU A 180 -13.19 -5.99 21.50
N GLU A 181 -13.27 -4.86 20.79
CA GLU A 181 -14.11 -3.71 21.18
C GLU A 181 -15.60 -4.08 21.17
N HIS A 182 -16.08 -4.78 20.13
CA HIS A 182 -17.47 -5.26 20.05
C HIS A 182 -17.79 -6.30 21.12
N LEU A 183 -16.89 -7.28 21.31
CA LEU A 183 -17.04 -8.30 22.33
C LEU A 183 -17.03 -7.68 23.74
N ALA A 184 -16.23 -6.64 23.96
CA ALA A 184 -16.26 -5.86 25.20
C ALA A 184 -17.59 -5.13 25.40
N GLU A 185 -18.19 -4.56 24.35
CA GLU A 185 -19.51 -3.93 24.43
C GLU A 185 -20.61 -4.95 24.76
N GLU A 186 -20.60 -6.12 24.13
CA GLU A 186 -21.56 -7.20 24.40
C GLU A 186 -21.43 -7.73 25.83
N LEU A 187 -20.20 -7.99 26.29
CA LEU A 187 -19.95 -8.48 27.65
C LEU A 187 -20.22 -7.42 28.72
N ALA A 188 -20.05 -6.14 28.39
CA ALA A 188 -20.41 -5.04 29.29
C ALA A 188 -21.93 -4.86 29.46
N ALA A 189 -22.74 -5.40 28.54
CA ALA A 189 -24.20 -5.41 28.65
C ALA A 189 -24.73 -6.50 29.62
N ASN A 190 -23.87 -7.45 30.01
CA ASN A 190 -24.23 -8.55 30.91
C ASN A 190 -23.63 -8.34 32.31
N ASP A 191 -24.45 -8.55 33.35
CA ASP A 191 -24.08 -8.34 34.77
C ASP A 191 -23.59 -9.61 35.49
N ASP A 192 -23.36 -10.72 34.78
CA ASP A 192 -22.89 -11.98 35.39
C ASP A 192 -21.38 -11.99 35.65
N ASP A 193 -20.96 -12.71 36.70
CA ASP A 193 -19.56 -12.74 37.15
C ASP A 193 -18.60 -13.31 36.08
N GLU A 194 -19.06 -14.20 35.20
CA GLU A 194 -18.25 -14.81 34.11
C GLU A 194 -18.02 -13.82 32.97
N SER A 195 -19.04 -13.04 32.58
CA SER A 195 -18.93 -11.96 31.60
C SER A 195 -18.00 -10.84 32.09
N GLN A 196 -18.06 -10.50 33.39
CA GLN A 196 -17.17 -9.49 33.99
C GLN A 196 -15.71 -9.94 34.04
N GLU A 197 -15.43 -11.23 34.26
CA GLU A 197 -14.06 -11.80 34.20
C GLU A 197 -13.51 -11.74 32.76
N LYS A 198 -14.28 -12.21 31.77
CA LYS A 198 -13.90 -12.14 30.35
C LYS A 198 -13.72 -10.70 29.86
N LEU A 199 -14.56 -9.78 30.32
CA LEU A 199 -14.48 -8.36 29.99
C LEU A 199 -13.17 -7.73 30.50
N MET A 200 -12.71 -8.13 31.69
CA MET A 200 -11.42 -7.66 32.22
C MET A 200 -10.25 -8.17 31.38
N ASP A 201 -10.25 -9.44 30.98
CA ASP A 201 -9.22 -10.01 30.09
C ASP A 201 -9.17 -9.30 28.72
N ILE A 202 -10.34 -8.98 28.16
CA ILE A 202 -10.44 -8.24 26.90
C ILE A 202 -9.96 -6.80 27.06
N TYR A 203 -10.33 -6.11 28.14
CA TYR A 203 -9.85 -4.76 28.40
C TYR A 203 -8.34 -4.72 28.62
N ASP A 204 -7.77 -5.73 29.27
CA ASP A 204 -6.33 -5.83 29.45
C ASP A 204 -5.63 -6.13 28.11
N ARG A 205 -6.20 -6.97 27.25
CA ARG A 205 -5.72 -7.17 25.87
C ARG A 205 -5.85 -5.91 25.00
N LEU A 206 -6.95 -5.15 25.12
CA LEU A 206 -7.13 -3.86 24.45
C LEU A 206 -6.20 -2.76 25.00
N ASP A 207 -5.84 -2.83 26.29
CA ASP A 207 -4.84 -1.96 26.92
C ASP A 207 -3.42 -2.31 26.45
N GLU A 208 -3.11 -3.60 26.28
CA GLU A 208 -1.85 -4.06 25.66
C GLU A 208 -1.72 -3.62 24.20
N MET A 209 -2.83 -3.57 23.46
CA MET A 209 -2.90 -3.03 22.10
C MET A 209 -2.80 -1.48 22.04
N ASP A 210 -2.64 -0.81 23.19
CA ASP A 210 -2.56 0.63 23.46
C ASP A 210 -2.82 1.55 22.24
N ALA A 211 -4.05 2.05 22.15
CA ALA A 211 -4.50 2.97 21.10
C ALA A 211 -3.56 4.16 20.87
N ALA A 212 -2.86 4.65 21.92
CA ALA A 212 -1.91 5.75 21.78
C ALA A 212 -0.61 5.33 21.07
N LEU A 213 -0.13 4.11 21.32
CA LEU A 213 0.99 3.52 20.58
C LEU A 213 0.58 3.18 19.14
N ALA A 214 -0.65 2.72 18.93
CA ALA A 214 -1.22 2.44 17.60
C ALA A 214 -1.23 3.68 16.70
N GLU A 215 -1.80 4.80 17.16
CA GLU A 215 -1.81 6.07 16.41
C GLU A 215 -0.40 6.58 16.14
N LYS A 216 0.48 6.53 17.14
CA LYS A 216 1.88 6.96 16.99
C LYS A 216 2.59 6.15 15.91
N ARG A 217 2.43 4.82 15.93
CA ARG A 217 3.03 3.92 14.94
C ARG A 217 2.48 4.17 13.54
N ALA A 218 1.17 4.34 13.40
CA ALA A 218 0.57 4.68 12.12
C ALA A 218 1.08 6.03 11.58
N ALA A 219 1.21 7.03 12.45
CA ALA A 219 1.75 8.34 12.11
C ALA A 219 3.23 8.28 11.68
N GLU A 220 4.05 7.44 12.31
CA GLU A 220 5.45 7.21 11.93
C GLU A 220 5.58 6.56 10.54
N ILE A 221 4.76 5.54 10.25
CA ILE A 221 4.72 4.88 8.93
C ILE A 221 4.31 5.88 7.85
N LEU A 222 3.22 6.63 8.08
CA LEU A 222 2.78 7.67 7.16
C LEU A 222 3.84 8.74 6.97
N HIS A 223 4.53 9.16 8.04
CA HIS A 223 5.61 10.13 7.93
C HIS A 223 6.74 9.63 7.04
N GLY A 224 7.17 8.39 7.21
CA GLY A 224 8.19 7.75 6.38
C GLY A 224 7.83 7.63 4.90
N LEU A 225 6.53 7.52 4.60
CA LEU A 225 5.99 7.55 3.23
C LEU A 225 5.77 8.98 2.70
N GLY A 226 6.23 10.00 3.41
CA GLY A 226 6.21 11.41 2.99
C GLY A 226 4.96 12.20 3.41
N PHE A 227 4.14 11.70 4.33
CA PHE A 227 3.00 12.47 4.86
C PHE A 227 3.46 13.41 5.97
N THR A 228 3.14 14.69 5.83
CA THR A 228 3.29 15.67 6.92
C THR A 228 2.18 15.48 7.97
N LYS A 229 2.36 16.04 9.18
CA LYS A 229 1.32 16.00 10.23
C LYS A 229 -0.03 16.56 9.77
N THR A 230 0.00 17.62 8.95
CA THR A 230 -1.23 18.21 8.39
C THR A 230 -1.88 17.28 7.37
N MET A 231 -1.09 16.59 6.55
CA MET A 231 -1.59 15.60 5.60
C MET A 231 -2.18 14.38 6.32
N GLN A 232 -1.60 13.92 7.42
CA GLN A 232 -2.13 12.79 8.20
C GLN A 232 -3.58 13.04 8.67
N MET A 233 -3.92 14.29 8.96
CA MET A 233 -5.27 14.71 9.37
C MET A 233 -6.21 15.05 8.19
N LYS A 234 -5.70 15.03 6.95
CA LYS A 234 -6.49 15.32 5.74
C LYS A 234 -7.31 14.08 5.36
N LYS A 235 -8.51 14.30 4.79
CA LYS A 235 -9.41 13.22 4.36
C LYS A 235 -8.88 12.49 3.13
N CYS A 236 -9.13 11.19 3.04
CA CYS A 236 -8.71 10.32 1.94
C CYS A 236 -9.20 10.83 0.57
N LYS A 237 -10.43 11.37 0.51
CA LYS A 237 -11.00 11.93 -0.73
C LYS A 237 -10.25 13.14 -1.29
N ASP A 238 -9.52 13.87 -0.45
CA ASP A 238 -8.79 15.07 -0.87
C ASP A 238 -7.36 14.76 -1.35
N PHE A 239 -6.98 13.49 -1.41
CA PHE A 239 -5.70 13.03 -1.94
C PHE A 239 -5.81 12.58 -3.39
N SER A 240 -4.73 12.78 -4.16
CA SER A 240 -4.61 12.17 -5.48
C SER A 240 -4.45 10.66 -5.36
N GLY A 241 -4.70 9.94 -6.47
CA GLY A 241 -4.62 8.48 -6.48
C GLY A 241 -3.27 7.92 -6.02
N GLY A 242 -2.16 8.53 -6.45
CA GLY A 242 -0.82 8.14 -5.97
C GLY A 242 -0.63 8.33 -4.47
N TRP A 243 -1.19 9.39 -3.86
CA TRP A 243 -1.17 9.55 -2.40
C TRP A 243 -2.07 8.53 -1.71
N ARG A 244 -3.24 8.21 -2.27
CA ARG A 244 -4.12 7.16 -1.75
C ARG A 244 -3.48 5.77 -1.86
N MET A 245 -2.65 5.51 -2.88
CA MET A 245 -1.83 4.31 -2.96
C MET A 245 -0.81 4.25 -1.81
N ARG A 246 -0.18 5.38 -1.44
CA ARG A 246 0.70 5.44 -0.27
C ARG A 246 -0.05 5.18 1.04
N ILE A 247 -1.30 5.61 1.16
CA ILE A 247 -2.15 5.26 2.33
C ILE A 247 -2.42 3.75 2.37
N ALA A 248 -2.75 3.13 1.24
CA ALA A 248 -2.96 1.68 1.16
C ALA A 248 -1.69 0.88 1.53
N LEU A 249 -0.52 1.36 1.09
CA LEU A 249 0.76 0.80 1.50
C LEU A 249 1.02 0.98 3.00
N ALA A 250 0.76 2.17 3.56
CA ALA A 250 0.89 2.45 4.99
C ALA A 250 0.04 1.49 5.84
N ARG A 251 -1.21 1.26 5.40
CA ARG A 251 -2.15 0.31 5.99
C ARG A 251 -1.60 -1.11 6.01
N ALA A 252 -1.02 -1.57 4.90
CA ALA A 252 -0.43 -2.89 4.82
C ALA A 252 0.79 -3.06 5.75
N LEU A 253 1.66 -2.05 5.82
CA LEU A 253 2.82 -2.03 6.72
C LEU A 253 2.41 -1.96 8.21
N TYR A 254 1.29 -1.30 8.49
CA TYR A 254 0.72 -1.22 9.83
C TYR A 254 0.22 -2.60 10.30
N LEU A 255 -0.55 -3.29 9.45
CA LEU A 255 -1.10 -4.63 9.74
C LEU A 255 -0.01 -5.68 10.00
N LYS A 256 1.14 -5.59 9.33
CA LYS A 256 2.22 -6.61 9.40
C LYS A 256 1.72 -8.05 9.16
N PRO A 257 1.07 -8.34 8.01
CA PRO A 257 0.57 -9.67 7.72
C PRO A 257 1.71 -10.70 7.58
N SER A 258 1.42 -12.00 7.76
CA SER A 258 2.43 -13.07 7.56
C SER A 258 2.94 -13.15 6.13
N LEU A 259 2.09 -12.87 5.13
CA LEU A 259 2.47 -12.77 3.73
C LEU A 259 1.98 -11.44 3.14
N LEU A 260 2.92 -10.49 3.00
CA LEU A 260 2.68 -9.22 2.34
C LEU A 260 3.04 -9.31 0.85
N LEU A 261 2.07 -9.04 -0.02
CA LEU A 261 2.23 -8.95 -1.47
C LEU A 261 2.13 -7.48 -1.90
N LEU A 262 3.14 -7.02 -2.65
CA LEU A 262 3.22 -5.66 -3.15
C LEU A 262 3.31 -5.69 -4.67
N ASP A 263 2.34 -5.11 -5.37
CA ASP A 263 2.38 -4.99 -6.83
C ASP A 263 2.91 -3.62 -7.24
N GLU A 264 4.11 -3.58 -7.82
CA GLU A 264 4.81 -2.36 -8.28
C GLU A 264 4.76 -1.17 -7.26
N PRO A 265 5.13 -1.38 -5.99
CA PRO A 265 4.91 -0.40 -4.91
C PRO A 265 5.68 0.91 -5.10
N THR A 266 6.74 0.92 -5.90
CA THR A 266 7.61 2.08 -6.12
C THR A 266 7.05 3.09 -7.12
N ASN A 267 6.05 2.73 -7.94
CA ASN A 267 5.56 3.59 -9.03
C ASN A 267 4.99 4.94 -8.58
N HIS A 268 4.54 5.04 -7.32
CA HIS A 268 3.96 6.26 -6.76
C HIS A 268 4.80 6.85 -5.63
N LEU A 269 6.02 6.34 -5.44
CA LEU A 269 6.97 6.77 -4.42
C LEU A 269 8.03 7.67 -5.04
N ASP A 270 8.46 8.68 -4.28
CA ASP A 270 9.68 9.42 -4.58
C ASP A 270 10.88 8.64 -4.02
N LEU A 271 12.08 9.06 -4.39
CA LEU A 271 13.32 8.37 -4.00
C LEU A 271 13.44 8.24 -2.47
N GLU A 272 13.08 9.29 -1.73
CA GLU A 272 13.15 9.29 -0.26
C GLU A 272 12.20 8.26 0.35
N ALA A 273 10.94 8.21 -0.09
CA ALA A 273 9.99 7.22 0.38
C ALA A 273 10.37 5.78 -0.04
N CYS A 274 10.99 5.59 -1.22
CA CYS A 274 11.51 4.29 -1.65
C CYS A 274 12.61 3.79 -0.71
N VAL A 275 13.60 4.63 -0.39
CA VAL A 275 14.69 4.28 0.52
C VAL A 275 14.16 3.97 1.92
N TRP A 276 13.20 4.78 2.40
CA TRP A 276 12.56 4.53 3.68
C TRP A 276 11.81 3.19 3.69
N LEU A 277 11.03 2.90 2.64
CA LEU A 277 10.28 1.65 2.51
C LEU A 277 11.21 0.43 2.52
N GLU A 278 12.33 0.49 1.81
CA GLU A 278 13.32 -0.59 1.81
C GLU A 278 13.89 -0.83 3.22
N GLY A 279 14.18 0.25 3.95
CA GLY A 279 14.60 0.19 5.34
C GLY A 279 13.53 -0.45 6.23
N GLU A 280 12.28 -0.04 6.09
CA GLU A 280 11.16 -0.55 6.88
C GLU A 280 10.89 -2.04 6.60
N LEU A 281 10.86 -2.45 5.33
CA LEU A 281 10.74 -3.86 4.94
C LEU A 281 11.92 -4.72 5.41
N SER A 282 13.08 -4.11 5.66
CA SER A 282 14.24 -4.81 6.25
C SER A 282 14.08 -5.01 7.76
N LYS A 283 13.39 -4.11 8.47
CA LYS A 283 13.10 -4.27 9.91
C LYS A 283 12.12 -5.41 10.18
N PHE A 284 11.16 -5.67 9.28
CA PHE A 284 10.25 -6.82 9.38
C PHE A 284 11.01 -8.14 9.59
N LEU A 285 12.15 -8.30 8.91
CA LEU A 285 13.04 -9.46 9.07
C LEU A 285 13.76 -9.45 10.41
N GLN A 286 14.25 -8.30 10.87
CA GLN A 286 15.00 -8.19 12.13
C GLN A 286 14.11 -8.45 13.34
N ASP A 287 12.91 -7.88 13.37
CA ASP A 287 11.89 -8.16 14.39
C ASP A 287 11.54 -9.65 14.42
N TYR A 288 11.44 -10.28 13.24
CA TYR A 288 11.18 -11.72 13.13
C TYR A 288 12.34 -12.57 13.65
N VAL A 289 13.58 -12.29 13.22
CA VAL A 289 14.78 -12.98 13.69
C VAL A 289 14.96 -12.79 15.19
N ALA A 290 14.64 -11.61 15.74
CA ALA A 290 14.69 -11.39 17.18
C ALA A 290 13.63 -12.19 17.94
N ARG A 291 12.40 -12.31 17.42
CA ARG A 291 11.28 -13.03 18.06
C ARG A 291 11.39 -14.56 17.96
N PHE A 292 11.94 -15.08 16.87
CA PHE A 292 11.92 -16.51 16.55
C PHE A 292 13.29 -17.11 16.21
N GLY A 293 14.36 -16.31 16.21
CA GLY A 293 15.71 -16.70 15.76
C GLY A 293 16.55 -17.53 16.73
N HIS A 294 16.02 -17.93 17.89
CA HIS A 294 16.68 -18.92 18.76
C HIS A 294 16.75 -20.35 18.17
N GLY A 295 16.56 -20.53 16.86
CA GLY A 295 16.80 -21.77 16.11
C GLY A 295 17.68 -21.66 14.86
N SER A 296 18.32 -20.50 14.58
CA SER A 296 18.77 -20.18 13.21
C SER A 296 20.10 -20.80 12.74
N ALA A 297 20.89 -21.44 13.60
CA ALA A 297 22.17 -22.05 13.19
C ALA A 297 22.00 -23.23 12.20
N LYS A 298 20.83 -23.90 12.22
CA LYS A 298 20.52 -25.05 11.36
C LYS A 298 20.05 -24.64 9.96
N LEU A 299 19.40 -23.48 9.83
CA LEU A 299 18.82 -22.99 8.56
C LEU A 299 19.87 -22.38 7.62
N ALA A 300 20.85 -21.64 8.17
CA ALA A 300 21.97 -21.10 7.40
C ALA A 300 22.82 -22.20 6.74
N ARG A 301 23.05 -23.31 7.47
CA ARG A 301 23.74 -24.50 6.95
C ARG A 301 22.95 -25.24 5.86
N GLN A 302 21.62 -25.26 5.93
CA GLN A 302 20.78 -25.84 4.88
C GLN A 302 20.78 -25.00 3.59
N ALA A 303 20.82 -23.67 3.70
CA ALA A 303 20.93 -22.80 2.53
C ALA A 303 22.26 -23.00 1.78
N GLN A 304 23.38 -23.04 2.51
CA GLN A 304 24.70 -23.32 1.92
C GLN A 304 24.82 -24.72 1.31
N SER A 305 24.14 -25.72 1.91
CA SER A 305 24.09 -27.08 1.35
C SER A 305 23.28 -27.13 0.05
N LYS A 306 22.15 -26.41 -0.03
CA LYS A 306 21.35 -26.29 -1.25
C LYS A 306 22.11 -25.56 -2.37
N GLU A 307 22.84 -24.48 -2.07
CA GLU A 307 23.71 -23.81 -3.04
C GLU A 307 24.79 -24.76 -3.60
N LYS A 308 25.45 -25.53 -2.73
CA LYS A 308 26.48 -26.50 -3.14
C LYS A 308 25.90 -27.65 -3.97
N THR A 309 24.65 -28.02 -3.72
CA THR A 309 23.93 -29.06 -4.49
C THR A 309 23.45 -28.50 -5.83
N MET A 310 22.92 -27.28 -5.87
CA MET A 310 22.56 -26.59 -7.13
C MET A 310 23.79 -26.37 -8.02
N ALA A 311 24.94 -25.99 -7.44
CA ALA A 311 26.19 -25.88 -8.18
C ALA A 311 26.65 -27.23 -8.78
N LYS A 312 26.42 -28.34 -8.09
CA LYS A 312 26.69 -29.69 -8.61
C LYS A 312 25.69 -30.12 -9.70
N MET A 313 24.42 -29.73 -9.59
CA MET A 313 23.41 -30.01 -10.62
C MET A 313 23.69 -29.23 -11.92
N ILE A 314 24.14 -27.97 -11.81
CA ILE A 314 24.56 -27.14 -12.95
C ILE A 314 25.80 -27.74 -13.63
N ALA A 315 26.77 -28.24 -12.85
CA ALA A 315 27.98 -28.88 -13.38
C ALA A 315 27.71 -30.24 -14.06
N GLY A 316 26.59 -30.90 -13.75
CA GLY A 316 26.19 -32.20 -14.31
C GLY A 316 25.43 -32.12 -15.64
N GLY A 317 25.17 -30.92 -16.18
CA GLY A 317 24.54 -30.74 -17.50
C GLY A 317 23.05 -31.11 -17.58
N LEU A 318 22.35 -31.24 -16.46
CA LEU A 318 20.94 -31.67 -16.36
C LEU A 318 19.91 -30.52 -16.39
N THR A 319 20.34 -29.29 -16.66
CA THR A 319 19.45 -28.14 -16.85
C THR A 319 19.85 -27.40 -18.12
N GLU A 320 18.87 -27.06 -18.95
CA GLU A 320 19.10 -26.26 -20.15
C GLU A 320 19.82 -24.95 -19.78
N LYS A 321 20.86 -24.62 -20.57
CA LYS A 321 21.66 -23.42 -20.39
C LYS A 321 20.71 -22.23 -20.50
N ALA A 322 20.53 -21.49 -19.40
CA ALA A 322 19.65 -20.32 -19.35
C ALA A 322 19.83 -19.49 -20.63
N VAL A 323 18.79 -19.42 -21.46
CA VAL A 323 18.80 -18.59 -22.66
C VAL A 323 19.05 -17.18 -22.14
N ALA A 324 20.25 -16.66 -22.39
CA ALA A 324 20.58 -15.30 -22.00
C ALA A 324 19.52 -14.41 -22.61
N GLU A 325 18.72 -13.76 -21.75
CA GLU A 325 17.69 -12.82 -22.18
C GLU A 325 18.31 -11.90 -23.23
N THR A 326 17.64 -11.74 -24.38
CA THR A 326 18.13 -10.84 -25.42
C THR A 326 18.21 -9.45 -24.83
N ILE A 327 19.43 -8.99 -24.51
CA ILE A 327 19.69 -7.64 -24.05
C ILE A 327 19.29 -6.70 -25.18
N LYS A 328 18.14 -6.05 -25.04
CA LYS A 328 17.70 -4.99 -25.95
C LYS A 328 18.59 -3.77 -25.66
N LYS A 329 19.63 -3.59 -26.46
CA LYS A 329 20.44 -2.38 -26.45
C LYS A 329 19.66 -1.28 -27.15
N PHE A 330 19.47 -0.16 -26.47
CA PHE A 330 19.04 1.08 -27.10
C PHE A 330 20.20 2.07 -27.06
N TYR A 331 20.26 2.94 -28.05
CA TYR A 331 21.24 4.00 -28.16
C TYR A 331 20.51 5.29 -28.50
N PHE A 332 21.02 6.41 -28.00
CA PHE A 332 20.62 7.73 -28.47
C PHE A 332 21.57 8.15 -29.60
N PHE A 333 21.05 8.93 -30.55
CA PHE A 333 21.90 9.56 -31.57
C PHE A 333 22.84 10.59 -30.93
N ASP A 334 24.01 10.77 -31.53
CA ASP A 334 24.92 11.84 -31.15
C ASP A 334 24.25 13.20 -31.37
N ALA A 335 24.24 14.04 -30.33
CA ALA A 335 23.63 15.37 -30.37
C ALA A 335 24.46 16.39 -31.19
N GLY A 336 25.68 16.02 -31.58
CA GLY A 336 26.64 16.91 -32.23
C GLY A 336 27.21 17.94 -31.25
N HIS A 337 27.74 19.04 -31.78
CA HIS A 337 28.35 20.11 -30.99
C HIS A 337 27.43 21.33 -30.87
N ILE A 338 27.14 21.74 -29.64
CA ILE A 338 26.43 22.97 -29.31
C ILE A 338 27.29 23.73 -28.29
N PRO A 339 27.65 25.00 -28.54
CA PRO A 339 28.49 25.76 -27.62
C PRO A 339 27.73 26.03 -26.30
N PRO A 340 28.42 25.94 -25.14
CA PRO A 340 27.81 26.25 -23.86
C PRO A 340 27.55 27.76 -23.69
N PRO A 341 26.55 28.16 -22.88
CA PRO A 341 25.59 27.30 -22.21
C PRO A 341 24.43 26.91 -23.11
N VAL A 342 24.07 25.62 -23.11
CA VAL A 342 22.98 25.09 -23.96
C VAL A 342 21.62 25.57 -23.47
N ILE A 343 21.39 25.50 -22.15
CA ILE A 343 20.25 26.12 -21.48
C ILE A 343 20.78 26.94 -20.31
N MET A 344 20.33 28.17 -20.20
CA MET A 344 20.67 29.09 -19.12
C MET A 344 19.39 29.55 -18.44
N VAL A 345 19.31 29.36 -17.14
CA VAL A 345 18.21 29.79 -16.27
C VAL A 345 18.75 30.89 -15.37
N GLN A 346 18.14 32.08 -15.43
CA GLN A 346 18.59 33.25 -14.68
C GLN A 346 17.43 33.90 -13.91
N HIS A 347 17.61 34.04 -12.61
CA HIS A 347 16.69 34.69 -11.68
C HIS A 347 15.24 34.19 -11.79
N VAL A 348 15.05 32.92 -12.12
CA VAL A 348 13.72 32.41 -12.43
C VAL A 348 12.90 32.22 -11.17
N SER A 349 11.71 32.81 -11.16
CA SER A 349 10.69 32.56 -10.14
C SER A 349 9.41 32.08 -10.81
N PHE A 350 8.71 31.14 -10.17
CA PHE A 350 7.51 30.55 -10.76
C PHE A 350 6.44 30.19 -9.72
N ARG A 351 5.20 30.54 -10.05
CA ARG A 351 3.95 30.08 -9.42
C ARG A 351 2.87 29.93 -10.50
N TYR A 352 1.92 29.02 -10.31
CA TYR A 352 0.86 28.77 -11.31
C TYR A 352 -0.20 29.89 -11.34
N SER A 353 -0.47 30.54 -10.21
CA SER A 353 -1.36 31.68 -10.11
C SER A 353 -0.93 32.61 -8.97
N GLU A 354 -1.46 33.84 -8.97
CA GLU A 354 -1.10 34.83 -7.95
C GLU A 354 -1.44 34.41 -6.52
N ASN A 355 -2.46 33.56 -6.38
CA ASN A 355 -2.94 33.05 -5.09
C ASN A 355 -2.25 31.74 -4.67
N THR A 356 -1.41 31.16 -5.52
CA THR A 356 -0.66 29.94 -5.19
C THR A 356 0.72 30.28 -4.61
N PRO A 357 1.25 29.44 -3.69
CA PRO A 357 2.60 29.63 -3.18
C PRO A 357 3.62 29.52 -4.32
N TRP A 358 4.71 30.27 -4.17
CA TRP A 358 5.86 30.18 -5.05
C TRP A 358 6.44 28.76 -5.03
N ILE A 359 6.57 28.15 -6.21
CA ILE A 359 7.23 26.85 -6.38
C ILE A 359 8.74 27.07 -6.45
N TYR A 360 9.17 28.06 -7.24
CA TYR A 360 10.56 28.47 -7.38
C TYR A 360 10.70 29.96 -7.11
N ARG A 361 11.81 30.35 -6.48
CA ARG A 361 12.17 31.74 -6.23
C ARG A 361 13.64 31.94 -6.59
N ASN A 362 13.89 32.84 -7.54
CA ASN A 362 15.21 33.30 -7.94
C ASN A 362 16.22 32.15 -8.15
N ILE A 363 15.88 31.21 -9.02
CA ILE A 363 16.75 30.07 -9.34
C ILE A 363 17.67 30.41 -10.51
N ASP A 364 18.94 30.02 -10.38
CA ASP A 364 20.02 30.24 -11.35
C ASP A 364 20.79 28.94 -11.61
N PHE A 365 20.81 28.46 -12.86
CA PHE A 365 21.64 27.31 -13.26
C PHE A 365 21.81 27.23 -14.79
N GLY A 366 22.86 26.52 -15.22
CA GLY A 366 23.11 26.18 -16.62
C GLY A 366 23.04 24.67 -16.88
N ILE A 367 22.71 24.28 -18.10
CA ILE A 367 22.80 22.90 -18.59
C ILE A 367 23.60 22.93 -19.90
N ASP A 368 24.62 22.07 -19.96
CA ASP A 368 25.48 21.85 -21.13
C ASP A 368 25.29 20.44 -21.72
N LEU A 369 25.90 20.14 -22.87
CA LEU A 369 25.70 18.86 -23.58
C LEU A 369 26.19 17.63 -22.81
N ASP A 370 27.21 17.78 -21.98
CA ASP A 370 27.79 16.73 -21.14
C ASP A 370 27.17 16.67 -19.74
N THR A 371 26.24 17.58 -19.44
CA THR A 371 25.63 17.69 -18.12
C THR A 371 24.68 16.51 -17.86
N ARG A 372 24.93 15.79 -16.76
CA ARG A 372 24.02 14.76 -16.23
C ARG A 372 23.39 15.24 -14.94
N VAL A 373 22.13 15.65 -15.00
CA VAL A 373 21.37 16.13 -13.84
C VAL A 373 20.36 15.10 -13.39
N ALA A 374 20.35 14.80 -12.09
CA ALA A 374 19.26 14.09 -11.42
C ALA A 374 18.44 15.08 -10.59
N LEU A 375 17.16 15.23 -10.92
CA LEU A 375 16.25 16.09 -10.16
C LEU A 375 15.54 15.27 -9.08
N VAL A 376 15.94 15.45 -7.83
CA VAL A 376 15.39 14.76 -6.66
C VAL A 376 14.57 15.70 -5.79
N GLY A 377 13.62 15.15 -5.04
CA GLY A 377 12.77 15.89 -4.12
C GLY A 377 11.42 15.20 -3.92
N PRO A 378 10.61 15.63 -2.94
CA PRO A 378 9.33 15.00 -2.64
C PRO A 378 8.32 15.16 -3.78
N ASN A 379 7.30 14.30 -3.80
CA ASN A 379 6.18 14.45 -4.73
C ASN A 379 5.44 15.77 -4.49
N GLY A 380 5.17 16.50 -5.58
CA GLY A 380 4.57 17.84 -5.51
C GLY A 380 5.56 19.00 -5.35
N ALA A 381 6.87 18.75 -5.18
CA ALA A 381 7.89 19.80 -5.06
C ALA A 381 8.12 20.65 -6.33
N GLY A 382 7.44 20.33 -7.44
CA GLY A 382 7.59 21.07 -8.70
C GLY A 382 8.51 20.43 -9.73
N LYS A 383 9.06 19.22 -9.49
CA LYS A 383 9.99 18.54 -10.44
C LYS A 383 9.51 18.55 -11.90
N SER A 384 8.27 18.11 -12.14
CA SER A 384 7.66 18.12 -13.47
C SER A 384 7.40 19.54 -13.99
N THR A 385 7.17 20.50 -13.09
CA THR A 385 7.05 21.92 -13.43
C THR A 385 8.38 22.49 -13.92
N LEU A 386 9.51 22.13 -13.29
CA LEU A 386 10.84 22.53 -13.78
C LEU A 386 11.10 22.00 -15.18
N LEU A 387 10.77 20.73 -15.44
CA LEU A 387 10.89 20.15 -16.78
C LEU A 387 10.00 20.89 -17.81
N LYS A 388 8.78 21.30 -17.41
CA LYS A 388 7.90 22.11 -18.26
C LYS A 388 8.49 23.50 -18.55
N LEU A 389 9.06 24.17 -17.55
CA LEU A 389 9.76 25.44 -17.72
C LEU A 389 10.98 25.29 -18.67
N LEU A 390 11.78 24.25 -18.47
CA LEU A 390 12.92 23.91 -19.34
C LEU A 390 12.53 23.44 -20.74
N CYS A 391 11.27 23.09 -20.99
CA CYS A 391 10.73 22.78 -22.32
C CYS A 391 9.91 23.94 -22.94
N SER A 392 9.66 25.02 -22.21
CA SER A 392 8.82 26.18 -22.62
C SER A 392 7.34 25.84 -22.76
N ASP A 393 6.88 24.77 -22.11
CA ASP A 393 5.45 24.48 -22.00
C ASP A 393 4.75 25.51 -21.10
N VAL A 394 5.51 26.09 -20.17
CA VAL A 394 5.07 27.11 -19.23
C VAL A 394 6.14 28.19 -19.18
N MET A 395 5.72 29.45 -19.08
CA MET A 395 6.63 30.59 -18.94
C MET A 395 6.93 30.87 -17.47
N PRO A 396 8.15 31.32 -17.14
CA PRO A 396 8.47 31.78 -15.79
C PRO A 396 7.59 32.98 -15.42
N THR A 397 7.28 33.14 -14.14
CA THR A 397 6.56 34.33 -13.62
C THR A 397 7.50 35.54 -13.60
N ASP A 398 8.77 35.30 -13.29
CA ASP A 398 9.85 36.29 -13.29
C ASP A 398 11.16 35.60 -13.69
N GLY A 399 12.14 36.36 -14.18
CA GLY A 399 13.42 35.87 -14.70
C GLY A 399 13.37 35.36 -16.14
N LEU A 400 14.47 34.74 -16.58
CA LEU A 400 14.69 34.35 -17.98
C LEU A 400 15.21 32.91 -18.10
N ILE A 401 14.64 32.15 -19.04
CA ILE A 401 15.20 30.87 -19.50
C ILE A 401 15.63 31.05 -20.95
N ARG A 402 16.95 31.06 -21.20
CA ARG A 402 17.53 31.15 -22.54
C ARG A 402 17.97 29.77 -23.00
N ARG A 403 17.58 29.39 -24.22
CA ARG A 403 18.05 28.18 -24.90
C ARG A 403 18.88 28.53 -26.11
N HIS A 404 19.88 27.71 -26.40
CA HIS A 404 20.58 27.78 -27.67
C HIS A 404 19.59 27.48 -28.82
N SER A 405 19.63 28.27 -29.90
CA SER A 405 18.66 28.19 -31.02
C SER A 405 18.61 26.81 -31.70
N HIS A 406 19.74 26.10 -31.71
CA HIS A 406 19.87 24.78 -32.34
C HIS A 406 19.64 23.60 -31.38
N VAL A 407 19.29 23.84 -30.11
CA VAL A 407 19.02 22.75 -29.17
C VAL A 407 17.73 22.03 -29.54
N LYS A 408 17.79 20.70 -29.57
CA LYS A 408 16.60 19.84 -29.68
C LYS A 408 16.45 19.08 -28.36
N ILE A 409 15.25 19.11 -27.78
CA ILE A 409 14.96 18.49 -26.48
C ILE A 409 14.04 17.30 -26.71
N GLY A 410 14.53 16.10 -26.42
CA GLY A 410 13.71 14.90 -26.30
C GLY A 410 13.14 14.79 -24.89
N ARG A 411 11.81 14.69 -24.76
CA ARG A 411 11.13 14.54 -23.47
C ARG A 411 10.37 13.23 -23.39
N TYR A 412 10.54 12.54 -22.27
CA TYR A 412 9.77 11.34 -21.92
C TYR A 412 8.98 11.56 -20.63
N HIS A 413 7.72 11.12 -20.60
CA HIS A 413 6.88 11.14 -19.40
C HIS A 413 5.85 10.00 -19.45
N GLN A 414 5.57 9.37 -18.30
CA GLN A 414 4.73 8.17 -18.17
C GLN A 414 3.26 8.34 -18.63
N VAL A 415 2.78 9.58 -18.82
CA VAL A 415 1.35 9.88 -19.09
C VAL A 415 0.98 9.94 -20.58
N PHE A 416 1.94 9.85 -21.50
CA PHE A 416 1.58 9.73 -22.93
C PHE A 416 1.38 8.26 -23.31
N GLY A 417 0.16 7.76 -23.08
CA GLY A 417 -0.42 6.77 -23.99
C GLY A 417 -0.47 7.39 -25.39
N ILE A 418 0.10 6.69 -26.36
CA ILE A 418 0.30 7.12 -27.74
C ILE A 418 -1.05 7.49 -28.37
N PHE A 419 -1.30 8.77 -28.62
CA PHE A 419 -2.23 9.21 -29.64
C PHE A 419 -1.42 9.68 -30.85
N SER A 420 -1.37 8.85 -31.90
CA SER A 420 -1.01 9.32 -33.23
C SER A 420 -2.15 10.20 -33.78
N ARG A 421 -1.81 11.15 -34.64
CA ARG A 421 -2.75 12.03 -35.37
C ARG A 421 -3.79 11.26 -36.19
N ASP A 422 -3.56 9.96 -36.42
CA ASP A 422 -4.41 9.09 -37.25
C ASP A 422 -5.28 8.10 -36.44
N GLY A 423 -5.39 8.25 -35.11
CA GLY A 423 -6.35 7.49 -34.31
C GLY A 423 -6.08 5.99 -34.14
N ALA A 424 -4.96 5.46 -34.67
CA ALA A 424 -4.55 4.08 -34.44
C ALA A 424 -3.69 3.95 -33.16
N ALA A 425 -4.23 3.25 -32.15
CA ALA A 425 -3.51 2.90 -30.94
C ALA A 425 -2.58 1.71 -31.22
N HIS A 426 -1.31 1.98 -31.55
CA HIS A 426 -0.27 0.95 -31.49
C HIS A 426 0.45 1.07 -30.14
N SER A 427 0.50 -0.04 -29.39
CA SER A 427 1.31 -0.21 -28.18
C SER A 427 2.80 -0.33 -28.53
N LEU A 428 3.38 0.71 -29.13
CA LEU A 428 4.82 0.74 -29.33
C LEU A 428 5.49 0.93 -27.97
N SER A 429 6.49 0.09 -27.68
CA SER A 429 7.30 0.27 -26.47
C SER A 429 7.95 1.68 -26.49
N PRO A 430 8.09 2.34 -25.33
CA PRO A 430 8.69 3.68 -25.23
C PRO A 430 10.03 3.83 -25.96
N ALA A 431 10.85 2.77 -25.99
CA ALA A 431 12.13 2.74 -26.67
C ALA A 431 11.99 2.86 -28.21
N ILE A 432 10.93 2.28 -28.78
CA ILE A 432 10.68 2.32 -30.23
C ILE A 432 10.19 3.70 -30.65
N TYR A 433 9.31 4.34 -29.86
CA TYR A 433 8.81 5.69 -30.17
C TYR A 433 9.94 6.75 -30.18
N ILE A 434 10.90 6.62 -29.26
CA ILE A 434 12.07 7.50 -29.19
C ILE A 434 12.99 7.29 -30.40
N CYS A 435 13.15 6.04 -30.87
CA CYS A 435 13.97 5.73 -32.04
C CYS A 435 13.27 6.06 -33.38
N SER A 436 11.94 6.13 -33.42
CA SER A 436 11.18 6.30 -34.67
C SER A 436 10.85 7.76 -35.02
N ASN A 437 11.01 8.71 -34.10
CA ASN A 437 10.66 10.12 -34.30
C ASN A 437 11.87 11.07 -34.36
N TYR A 438 13.06 10.55 -34.65
CA TYR A 438 14.27 11.34 -34.91
C TYR A 438 15.01 10.82 -36.13
#